data_AF-W4US45-F1
#
_entry.id   AF-W4US45-F1
#
_cell.length_a   1.000
_cell.length_b   1.000
_cell.length_c   1.000
_cell.angle_alpha   90.00
_cell.angle_beta   90.00
_cell.angle_gamma   90.00
#
_symmetry.space_group_name_H-M   'P 1'
#
loop_
_entity.id
_entity.type
_entity.pdbx_description
1 polymer ?
#
loop_
_entity_poly.entity_id
_entity_poly.type
_entity_poly.pdbx_seq_one_letter_code
_entity_poly.pdbx_strand_id
1 'polypeptide(L)'
;MPAGVRSIIADIQDEKAVADAIAADHFDVVAQFIGYTAADVERDIRLFRQKTKQYIYISSASAYQKPSADHRITESTPLTNPYWQYSRHKIALKRCLWRLIAWKGSQLPSYARAILTTGRKHS
;
A
#
# COMPACT_ATOMS: atom_id res chain seq x y z
N MET A 1 11.92 -3.85 -21.43
CA MET A 1 11.27 -4.74 -20.42
C MET A 1 11.62 -6.18 -20.76
N PRO A 2 11.78 -7.08 -19.77
CA PRO A 2 12.01 -8.51 -20.02
C PRO A 2 10.85 -9.13 -20.80
N ALA A 3 11.13 -10.21 -21.55
CA ALA A 3 10.08 -10.98 -22.22
C ALA A 3 9.07 -11.52 -21.19
N GLY A 4 7.78 -11.37 -21.47
CA GLY A 4 6.68 -11.78 -20.58
C GLY A 4 6.14 -10.69 -19.64
N VAL A 5 6.72 -9.48 -19.65
CA VAL A 5 6.17 -8.33 -18.91
C VAL A 5 5.28 -7.48 -19.82
N ARG A 6 4.00 -7.35 -19.45
CA ARG A 6 3.09 -6.36 -20.02
C ARG A 6 3.22 -5.06 -19.23
N SER A 7 3.52 -3.97 -19.93
CA SER A 7 3.57 -2.62 -19.33
C SER A 7 2.28 -1.87 -19.62
N ILE A 8 1.77 -1.20 -18.59
CA ILE A 8 0.65 -0.27 -18.70
C ILE A 8 1.21 1.11 -18.35
N ILE A 9 1.02 2.07 -19.25
CA ILE A 9 1.53 3.44 -19.10
C ILE A 9 0.34 4.36 -18.86
N ALA A 10 0.20 4.83 -17.62
CA ALA A 10 -0.80 5.80 -17.21
C ALA A 10 -0.26 6.57 -16.00
N ASP A 11 -0.71 7.80 -15.80
CA ASP A 11 -0.53 8.48 -14.52
C ASP A 11 -1.46 7.84 -13.50
N ILE A 12 -0.92 7.32 -12.40
CA ILE A 12 -1.71 6.68 -11.34
C ILE A 12 -2.66 7.67 -10.66
N GLN A 13 -2.40 8.97 -10.76
CA GLN A 13 -3.29 10.02 -10.25
C GLN A 13 -4.50 10.28 -11.17
N ASP A 14 -4.41 9.91 -12.45
CA ASP A 14 -5.54 9.93 -13.37
C ASP A 14 -6.33 8.62 -13.26
N GLU A 15 -7.25 8.57 -12.28
CA GLU A 15 -8.08 7.39 -12.00
C GLU A 15 -8.83 6.90 -13.25
N LYS A 16 -9.28 7.80 -14.12
CA LYS A 16 -10.02 7.42 -15.33
C LYS A 16 -9.08 6.75 -16.35
N ALA A 17 -7.93 7.35 -16.62
CA ALA A 17 -6.97 6.80 -17.57
C ALA A 17 -6.50 5.40 -17.15
N VAL A 18 -6.28 5.19 -15.84
CA VAL A 18 -5.93 3.87 -15.31
C VAL A 18 -7.08 2.89 -15.48
N ALA A 19 -8.31 3.28 -15.11
CA ALA A 19 -9.48 2.42 -15.22
C ALA A 19 -9.72 1.94 -16.66
N ASP A 20 -9.58 2.83 -17.64
CA ASP A 20 -9.69 2.51 -19.06
C ASP A 20 -8.58 1.54 -19.49
N ALA A 21 -7.34 1.77 -19.04
CA ALA A 21 -6.18 0.94 -19.39
C ALA A 21 -6.25 -0.50 -18.83
N ILE A 22 -6.91 -0.68 -17.67
CA ILE A 22 -7.09 -1.99 -17.02
C ILE A 22 -8.52 -2.56 -17.17
N ALA A 23 -9.35 -1.98 -18.06
CA ALA A 23 -10.77 -2.29 -18.13
C ALA A 23 -11.07 -3.78 -18.39
N ALA A 24 -10.29 -4.42 -19.27
CA ALA A 24 -10.41 -5.84 -19.58
C ALA A 24 -9.59 -6.76 -18.64
N ASP A 25 -8.70 -6.17 -17.83
CA ASP A 25 -7.76 -6.93 -17.02
C ASP A 25 -8.40 -7.38 -15.70
N HIS A 26 -7.98 -8.57 -15.26
CA HIS A 26 -8.21 -9.11 -13.93
C HIS A 26 -6.88 -9.62 -13.38
N PHE A 27 -6.64 -9.36 -12.10
CA PHE A 27 -5.39 -9.69 -11.43
C PHE A 27 -5.66 -10.68 -10.30
N ASP A 28 -4.80 -11.69 -10.13
CA ASP A 28 -4.85 -12.50 -8.90
C ASP A 28 -4.32 -11.68 -7.71
N VAL A 29 -3.28 -10.88 -7.95
CA VAL A 29 -2.62 -10.06 -6.93
C VAL A 29 -2.24 -8.70 -7.52
N VAL A 30 -2.49 -7.64 -6.77
CA VAL A 30 -1.98 -6.29 -7.04
C VAL A 30 -1.01 -5.90 -5.92
N ALA A 31 0.21 -5.50 -6.27
CA ALA A 31 1.20 -5.02 -5.30
C ALA A 31 1.47 -3.53 -5.51
N GLN A 32 1.09 -2.70 -4.53
CA GLN A 32 1.22 -1.24 -4.59
C GLN A 32 2.53 -0.77 -3.94
N PHE A 33 3.40 -0.17 -4.76
CA PHE A 33 4.71 0.34 -4.35
C PHE A 33 4.78 1.87 -4.25
N ILE A 34 3.90 2.60 -4.96
CA ILE A 34 3.94 4.06 -5.15
C ILE A 34 2.76 4.79 -4.50
N GLY A 35 2.08 4.17 -3.53
CA GLY A 35 1.06 4.82 -2.70
C GLY A 35 1.70 5.52 -1.48
N TYR A 36 1.43 6.82 -1.33
CA TYR A 36 2.04 7.65 -0.28
C TYR A 36 1.02 8.27 0.68
N THR A 37 -0.22 8.41 0.26
CA THR A 37 -1.31 9.05 1.01
C THR A 37 -2.50 8.11 1.20
N ALA A 38 -3.40 8.43 2.14
CA ALA A 38 -4.65 7.69 2.29
C ALA A 38 -5.51 7.76 1.01
N ALA A 39 -5.50 8.91 0.33
CA ALA A 39 -6.20 9.11 -0.93
C ALA A 39 -5.71 8.15 -2.04
N ASP A 40 -4.39 7.88 -2.09
CA ASP A 40 -3.84 6.90 -3.03
C ASP A 40 -4.42 5.51 -2.80
N VAL A 41 -4.50 5.07 -1.54
CA VAL A 41 -5.04 3.74 -1.21
C VAL A 41 -6.54 3.66 -1.45
N GLU A 42 -7.28 4.71 -1.16
CA GLU A 42 -8.72 4.78 -1.45
C GLU A 42 -8.98 4.72 -2.97
N ARG A 43 -8.18 5.42 -3.78
CA ARG A 43 -8.22 5.32 -5.24
C ARG A 43 -7.91 3.92 -5.72
N ASP A 44 -6.81 3.32 -5.25
CA ASP A 44 -6.41 1.97 -5.67
C ASP A 44 -7.49 0.95 -5.31
N ILE A 45 -8.11 1.11 -4.14
CA ILE A 45 -9.25 0.30 -3.74
C ILE A 45 -10.41 0.44 -4.72
N ARG A 46 -10.77 1.65 -5.19
CA ARG A 46 -11.82 1.83 -6.20
C ARG A 46 -11.45 1.19 -7.54
N LEU A 47 -10.21 1.37 -7.99
CA LEU A 47 -9.70 0.85 -9.26
C LEU A 47 -9.69 -0.68 -9.32
N PHE A 48 -9.26 -1.32 -8.22
CA PHE A 48 -9.00 -2.76 -8.21
C PHE A 48 -10.09 -3.57 -7.51
N ARG A 49 -11.09 -2.93 -6.90
CA ARG A 49 -12.26 -3.63 -6.35
C ARG A 49 -12.92 -4.46 -7.45
N GLN A 50 -13.22 -5.72 -7.14
CA GLN A 50 -13.76 -6.74 -8.07
C GLN A 50 -12.84 -7.11 -9.26
N LYS A 51 -11.69 -6.45 -9.44
CA LYS A 51 -10.67 -6.78 -10.45
C LYS A 51 -9.47 -7.52 -9.88
N THR A 52 -9.35 -7.59 -8.55
CA THR A 52 -8.29 -8.36 -7.88
C THR A 52 -8.79 -9.26 -6.77
N LYS A 53 -8.11 -10.39 -6.55
CA LYS A 53 -8.36 -11.30 -5.41
C LYS A 53 -7.55 -10.92 -4.17
N GLN A 54 -6.36 -10.33 -4.34
CA GLN A 54 -5.50 -9.87 -3.24
C GLN A 54 -4.89 -8.51 -3.55
N TYR A 55 -4.80 -7.66 -2.53
CA TYR A 55 -4.18 -6.34 -2.63
C TYR A 55 -3.07 -6.21 -1.58
N ILE A 56 -1.83 -6.09 -2.00
CA ILE A 56 -0.67 -5.97 -1.13
C ILE A 56 -0.18 -4.53 -1.18
N TYR A 57 -0.10 -3.90 -0.02
CA TYR A 57 0.44 -2.56 0.09
C TYR A 57 1.84 -2.60 0.70
N ILE A 58 2.82 -2.00 0.02
CA ILE A 58 4.18 -1.94 0.52
C ILE A 58 4.33 -0.70 1.42
N SER A 59 4.38 -0.96 2.72
CA SER A 59 4.64 0.04 3.75
C SER A 59 6.15 0.17 4.00
N SER A 60 6.53 1.13 4.83
CA SER A 60 7.94 1.37 5.19
C SER A 60 8.17 1.20 6.68
N ALA A 61 9.28 0.54 7.04
CA ALA A 61 9.77 0.45 8.42
C ALA A 61 10.07 1.81 9.06
N SER A 62 10.13 2.90 8.29
CA SER A 62 10.26 4.26 8.83
C SER A 62 9.07 4.73 9.68
N ALA A 63 7.94 4.01 9.66
CA ALA A 63 6.75 4.33 10.46
C ALA A 63 6.90 4.00 11.96
N TYR A 64 7.93 3.23 12.36
CA TYR A 64 8.17 2.84 13.74
C TYR A 64 8.68 3.98 14.63
N GLN A 65 8.39 3.85 15.94
CA GLN A 65 8.65 4.85 16.97
C GLN A 65 10.05 5.46 16.90
N LYS A 66 10.12 6.79 17.01
CA LYS A 66 11.37 7.52 17.26
C LYS A 66 11.21 8.53 18.41
N PRO A 67 12.22 8.71 19.28
CA PRO A 67 13.44 7.88 19.38
C PRO A 67 13.09 6.43 19.74
N SER A 68 13.83 5.48 19.18
CA SER A 68 13.58 4.05 19.37
C SER A 68 13.88 3.69 20.83
N ALA A 69 12.90 3.11 21.53
CA ALA A 69 13.07 2.68 22.91
C ALA A 69 14.01 1.46 23.04
N ASP A 70 14.14 0.68 21.97
CA ASP A 70 14.99 -0.52 21.86
C ASP A 70 15.55 -0.60 20.44
N HIS A 71 16.74 -1.19 20.28
CA HIS A 71 17.34 -1.47 18.97
C HIS A 71 16.59 -2.60 18.20
N ARG A 72 15.78 -3.41 18.89
CA ARG A 72 14.91 -4.44 18.28
C ARG A 72 13.56 -3.83 17.91
N ILE A 73 13.34 -3.67 16.60
CA ILE A 73 12.05 -3.28 16.04
C ILE A 73 11.29 -4.55 15.65
N THR A 74 10.10 -4.76 16.22
CA THR A 74 9.20 -5.88 15.92
C THR A 74 7.86 -5.37 15.40
N GLU A 75 6.98 -6.25 14.94
CA GLU A 75 5.60 -5.89 14.53
C GLU A 75 4.78 -5.27 15.67
N SER A 76 5.19 -5.47 16.93
CA SER A 76 4.59 -4.90 18.13
C SER A 76 5.12 -3.51 18.48
N THR A 77 6.19 -3.03 17.83
CA THR A 77 6.75 -1.70 18.09
C THR A 77 5.73 -0.62 17.69
N PRO A 78 5.43 0.36 18.58
CA PRO A 78 4.47 1.41 18.29
C PRO A 78 4.82 2.17 17.00
N LEU A 79 3.79 2.48 16.22
CA LEU A 79 3.92 3.26 15.00
C LEU A 79 3.76 4.75 15.31
N THR A 80 4.79 5.34 15.93
CA THR A 80 4.78 6.71 16.44
C THR A 80 6.10 7.44 16.08
N ASN A 81 6.25 7.83 14.82
CA ASN A 81 7.41 8.62 14.39
C ASN A 81 7.02 10.10 14.17
N PRO A 82 7.36 11.01 15.10
CA PRO A 82 7.00 12.42 14.99
C PRO A 82 7.94 13.23 14.07
N TYR A 83 9.08 12.66 13.65
CA TYR A 83 10.14 13.43 13.01
C TYR A 83 10.01 13.55 11.49
N TRP A 84 9.27 12.63 10.83
CA TRP A 84 9.17 12.60 9.37
C TRP A 84 7.71 12.58 8.92
N GLN A 85 7.33 13.53 8.05
CA GLN A 85 5.98 13.62 7.49
C GLN A 85 5.61 12.34 6.70
N TYR A 86 6.58 11.75 6.02
CA TYR A 86 6.47 10.44 5.36
C TYR A 86 6.02 9.33 6.32
N SER A 87 6.59 9.28 7.53
CA SER A 87 6.24 8.28 8.53
C SER A 87 4.83 8.49 9.09
N ARG A 88 4.42 9.74 9.32
CA ARG A 88 3.04 10.08 9.71
C ARG A 88 2.04 9.69 8.63
N HIS A 89 2.37 9.90 7.35
CA HIS A 89 1.53 9.46 6.23
C HIS A 89 1.38 7.93 6.21
N LYS A 90 2.46 7.16 6.39
CA LYS A 90 2.37 5.68 6.45
C LYS A 90 1.52 5.17 7.63
N ILE A 91 1.51 5.87 8.77
CA ILE A 91 0.65 5.54 9.93
C ILE A 91 -0.83 5.80 9.63
N ALA A 92 -1.15 7.00 9.13
CA ALA A 92 -2.52 7.39 8.77
C ALA A 92 -3.11 6.46 7.72
N LEU A 93 -2.29 6.07 6.75
CA LEU A 93 -2.62 5.21 5.63
C LEU A 93 -2.85 3.76 6.08
N LYS A 94 -2.04 3.22 7.01
CA LYS A 94 -2.33 1.93 7.66
C LYS A 94 -3.68 1.96 8.40
N ARG A 95 -3.99 3.03 9.14
CA ARG A 95 -5.29 3.20 9.83
C ARG A 95 -6.47 3.32 8.86
N CYS A 96 -6.28 3.92 7.69
CA CYS A 96 -7.30 3.98 6.65
C CYS A 96 -7.57 2.59 6.06
N LEU A 97 -6.50 1.87 5.70
CA LEU A 97 -6.59 0.51 5.17
C LEU A 97 -7.34 -0.44 6.12
N TRP A 98 -7.02 -0.40 7.42
CA TRP A 98 -7.75 -1.20 8.42
C TRP A 98 -9.23 -0.83 8.54
N ARG A 99 -9.57 0.47 8.45
CA ARG A 99 -10.97 0.90 8.44
C ARG A 99 -11.72 0.41 7.21
N LEU A 100 -11.10 0.45 6.04
CA LEU A 100 -11.67 -0.03 4.78
C LEU A 100 -11.86 -1.55 4.78
N ILE A 101 -10.95 -2.31 5.38
CA ILE A 101 -11.09 -3.77 5.56
C ILE A 101 -12.17 -4.12 6.60
N ALA A 102 -12.25 -3.36 7.70
CA ALA A 102 -13.19 -3.64 8.81
C ALA A 102 -14.65 -3.28 8.48
N TRP A 103 -14.89 -2.43 7.47
CA TRP A 103 -16.23 -2.11 7.01
C TRP A 103 -16.85 -3.34 6.30
N LYS A 104 -17.61 -4.13 7.07
CA LYS A 104 -18.16 -5.46 6.74
C LYS A 104 -19.14 -5.54 5.55
N GLY A 105 -19.38 -4.46 4.80
CA GLY A 105 -20.28 -4.43 3.65
C GLY A 105 -19.60 -4.43 2.27
N SER A 106 -18.28 -4.24 2.20
CA SER A 106 -17.57 -4.13 0.93
C SER A 106 -17.01 -5.47 0.45
N GLN A 107 -17.43 -5.90 -0.75
CA GLN A 107 -16.71 -6.86 -1.58
C GLN A 107 -15.31 -6.33 -1.95
N LEU A 108 -14.42 -6.24 -0.97
CA LEU A 108 -13.01 -5.95 -1.15
C LEU A 108 -12.20 -7.24 -0.99
N PRO A 109 -11.06 -7.36 -1.69
CA PRO A 109 -10.22 -8.54 -1.64
C PRO A 109 -9.90 -8.89 -0.18
N SER A 110 -10.02 -10.18 0.15
CA SER A 110 -10.07 -10.73 1.52
C SER A 110 -8.81 -10.49 2.35
N TYR A 111 -7.78 -9.85 1.79
CA TYR A 111 -6.47 -9.73 2.40
C TYR A 111 -5.75 -8.47 1.90
N ALA A 112 -5.70 -7.44 2.73
CA ALA A 112 -4.82 -6.29 2.54
C ALA A 112 -3.73 -6.29 3.62
N ARG A 113 -2.48 -6.54 3.19
CA ARG A 113 -1.33 -6.67 4.08
C ARG A 113 -0.33 -5.55 3.81
N ALA A 114 0.02 -4.81 4.86
CA ALA A 114 1.14 -3.88 4.85
C ALA A 114 2.43 -4.67 5.10
N ILE A 115 3.30 -4.78 4.10
CA ILE A 115 4.64 -5.38 4.26
C ILE A 115 5.62 -4.26 4.58
N LEU A 116 6.49 -4.49 5.56
CA LEU A 116 7.56 -3.57 5.91
C LEU A 116 8.86 -4.10 5.33
N THR A 117 9.42 -3.37 4.38
CA THR A 117 10.74 -3.71 3.84
C THR A 117 11.82 -3.09 4.73
N THR A 118 12.69 -3.92 5.29
CA THR A 118 13.94 -3.48 5.91
C THR A 118 15.06 -3.63 4.89
N GLY A 119 15.65 -2.52 4.46
CA GLY A 119 16.83 -2.54 3.60
C GLY A 119 18.09 -2.61 4.45
N ARG A 120 18.86 -3.70 4.37
CA ARG A 120 20.29 -3.65 4.72
C ARG A 120 21.00 -2.89 3.61
N LYS A 121 21.42 -1.65 3.87
CA LYS A 121 22.45 -1.03 3.05
C LYS A 121 23.75 -1.79 3.33
N HIS A 122 24.14 -2.69 2.45
CA HIS A 122 25.54 -3.10 2.39
C HIS A 122 26.30 -1.90 1.80
N SER A 123 27.06 -1.24 2.68
CA SER A 123 28.15 -0.32 2.35
C SER A 123 29.33 -1.07 1.77
#